data_AF-A0A3M7FHM4-F1
#
_entry.id   AF-A0A3M7FHM4-F1
#
_cell.length_a   1.000
_cell.length_b   1.000
_cell.length_c   1.000
_cell.angle_alpha   90.00
_cell.angle_beta   90.00
_cell.angle_gamma   90.00
#
_symmetry.space_group_name_H-M   'P 1'
#
loop_
_entity.id
_entity.type
_entity.pdbx_description
1 polymer ?
#
loop_
_entity_poly.entity_id
_entity_poly.type
_entity_poly.pdbx_seq_one_letter_code
_entity_poly.pdbx_strand_id
1 'polypeptide(L)'
;MATICKRLKDPLVYLEQVRQHLGRLPSIDPNTRTLLICGYPNVGKSSFLKNISRADVDVQPYAFTTKSLFVGHFDYKMLRFQAIDTPGILDHPLEEMNTIEMQSITAVAHLRSAIMYFMDLSEQCGYSVHAQMALFESIKPLFANKLVFIVINKIDVMKPEDLDAETQAKLQGLLNSGNVELLQLSCTTTENLMNVRNAACDRLLAERNAEKLKAGTNASGEVTGRLGDVLRRIHVAQPMGGVVREPYIPDAALNKMKYDKDDSNRPKLMRDIEEENGGAGVFNINLHDKYLLENDEWKDDKIPETFDGKNVYDYIDPEIDAKLAALEEEEARLEGEGYYDNAEEEDLADADEEDLRYKAELIREKRQLIMNDNKMRKSLKNRAVIPRNKKAVDLEKMQQGLQNAGYDTSAIAERARSASRHPRGRSRGGTAGAEDGDAMDVDTSSQPPAERLRRSLSVARNRSQSTNRREDGVQDETAREKAERLAKLNQKKMNRMARQGEADRHQTVSKAKWLVAGKRPMGSTRSR
;
A
#
# COMPACT_ATOMS: atom_id res chain seq x y z
N MET A 1 5.24 29.28 -39.70
CA MET A 1 5.88 28.64 -38.52
C MET A 1 7.16 27.88 -38.87
N ALA A 2 7.14 26.90 -39.79
CA ALA A 2 8.32 26.08 -40.10
C ALA A 2 9.58 26.88 -40.55
N THR A 3 9.42 27.96 -41.31
CA THR A 3 10.53 28.84 -41.72
C THR A 3 11.20 29.54 -40.54
N ILE A 4 10.43 29.91 -39.52
CA ILE A 4 10.95 30.53 -38.29
C ILE A 4 11.78 29.49 -37.52
N CYS A 5 11.28 28.26 -37.39
CA CYS A 5 12.03 27.18 -36.73
C CYS A 5 13.34 26.85 -37.44
N LYS A 6 13.35 26.84 -38.79
CA LYS A 6 14.59 26.61 -39.55
C LYS A 6 15.63 27.72 -39.35
N ARG A 7 15.20 28.98 -39.20
CA ARG A 7 16.09 30.12 -38.90
C ARG A 7 16.70 30.02 -37.48
N LEU A 8 16.04 29.33 -36.56
CA LEU A 8 16.49 29.13 -35.18
C LEU A 8 17.36 27.87 -34.99
N LYS A 9 17.78 27.21 -36.09
CA LYS A 9 18.59 25.98 -36.01
C LYS A 9 19.86 26.18 -35.18
N ASP A 10 20.65 27.21 -35.45
CA ASP A 10 21.96 27.39 -34.80
C ASP A 10 21.83 27.72 -33.30
N PRO A 11 20.92 28.62 -32.86
CA PRO A 11 20.64 28.82 -31.44
C PRO A 11 20.17 27.54 -30.72
N LEU A 12 19.34 26.71 -31.35
CA LEU A 12 18.85 25.48 -30.75
C LEU A 12 19.96 24.43 -30.59
N VAL A 13 20.86 24.32 -31.58
CA VAL A 13 22.04 23.45 -31.48
C VAL A 13 22.97 23.92 -30.37
N TYR A 14 23.22 25.24 -30.27
CA TYR A 14 24.01 25.81 -29.18
C TYR A 14 23.37 25.56 -27.81
N LEU A 15 22.06 25.79 -27.65
CA LEU A 15 21.36 25.53 -26.40
C LEU A 15 21.40 24.06 -26.00
N GLU A 16 21.34 23.12 -26.95
CA GLU A 16 21.48 21.70 -26.65
C GLU A 16 22.89 21.35 -26.18
N GLN A 17 23.94 21.92 -26.81
CA GLN A 17 25.32 21.76 -26.34
C GLN A 17 25.51 22.32 -24.91
N VAL A 18 24.97 23.51 -24.64
CA VAL A 18 24.99 24.13 -23.31
C VAL A 18 24.22 23.26 -22.31
N ARG A 19 23.04 22.75 -22.66
CA ARG A 19 22.23 21.88 -21.79
C ARG A 19 22.98 20.60 -21.42
N GLN A 20 23.63 19.96 -22.40
CA GLN A 20 24.45 18.76 -22.17
C GLN A 20 25.64 19.04 -21.25
N HIS A 21 26.29 20.20 -21.41
CA HIS A 21 27.40 20.62 -20.56
C HIS A 21 26.94 20.96 -19.13
N LEU A 22 25.89 21.78 -18.99
CA LEU A 22 25.31 22.16 -17.70
C LEU A 22 24.80 20.96 -16.90
N GLY A 23 24.24 19.95 -17.58
CA GLY A 23 23.78 18.72 -16.94
C GLY A 23 24.89 17.87 -16.30
N ARG A 24 26.15 18.09 -16.69
CA ARG A 24 27.33 17.40 -16.13
C ARG A 24 28.04 18.20 -15.05
N LEU A 25 27.66 19.47 -14.82
CA LEU A 25 28.30 20.27 -13.79
C LEU A 25 28.01 19.70 -12.40
N PRO A 26 29.00 19.70 -11.49
CA PRO A 26 28.78 19.23 -10.14
C PRO A 26 27.86 20.19 -9.40
N SER A 27 27.02 19.63 -8.53
CA SER A 27 26.21 20.43 -7.61
C SER A 27 27.09 20.92 -6.46
N ILE A 28 27.21 22.24 -6.33
CA ILE A 28 27.97 22.90 -5.27
C ILE A 28 27.00 23.77 -4.47
N ASP A 29 26.98 23.61 -3.14
CA ASP A 29 26.24 24.52 -2.26
C ASP A 29 27.21 25.52 -1.62
N PRO A 30 27.17 26.81 -2.03
CA PRO A 30 28.09 27.84 -1.54
C PRO A 30 28.00 28.10 -0.03
N ASN A 31 26.88 27.74 0.60
CA ASN A 31 26.66 27.99 2.02
C ASN A 31 27.14 26.84 2.91
N THR A 32 27.41 25.67 2.32
CA THR A 32 27.90 24.51 3.07
C THR A 32 29.38 24.65 3.43
N ARG A 33 29.84 23.76 4.30
CA ARG A 33 31.23 23.71 4.75
C ARG A 33 32.07 23.14 3.62
N THR A 34 32.84 24.01 2.99
CA THR A 34 33.64 23.72 1.81
C THR A 34 35.12 23.82 2.15
N LEU A 35 35.90 22.83 1.72
CA LEU A 35 37.36 22.88 1.65
C LEU A 35 37.73 23.07 0.18
N LEU A 36 38.42 24.15 -0.15
CA LEU A 36 38.85 24.44 -1.50
C LEU A 36 40.33 24.12 -1.64
N ILE A 37 40.66 23.24 -2.57
CA ILE A 37 42.03 22.75 -2.78
C ILE A 37 42.62 23.50 -3.97
N CYS A 38 43.64 24.33 -3.71
CA CYS A 38 44.29 25.20 -4.71
C CYS A 38 45.80 25.01 -4.69
N GLY A 39 46.49 25.39 -5.77
CA GLY A 39 47.94 25.28 -5.91
C GLY A 39 48.37 24.99 -7.34
N TYR A 40 49.68 24.91 -7.57
CA TYR A 40 50.27 24.66 -8.89
C TYR A 40 49.79 23.33 -9.51
N PRO A 41 49.85 23.17 -10.85
CA PRO A 41 49.69 21.86 -11.48
C PRO A 41 50.65 20.82 -10.88
N ASN A 42 50.27 19.53 -10.91
CA ASN A 42 51.12 18.40 -10.48
C ASN A 42 51.60 18.35 -9.01
N VAL A 43 51.15 19.25 -8.13
CA VAL A 43 51.48 19.21 -6.69
C VAL A 43 50.73 18.12 -5.89
N GLY A 44 49.77 17.42 -6.51
CA GLY A 44 49.02 16.31 -5.88
C GLY A 44 47.65 16.66 -5.30
N LYS A 45 47.02 17.76 -5.75
CA LYS A 45 45.66 18.18 -5.32
C LYS A 45 44.58 17.12 -5.55
N SER A 46 44.52 16.58 -6.76
CA SER A 46 43.53 15.57 -7.15
C SER A 46 43.75 14.23 -6.43
N SER A 47 45.02 13.87 -6.18
CA SER A 47 45.38 12.70 -5.36
C SER A 47 44.88 12.86 -3.92
N PHE A 48 45.02 14.05 -3.34
CA PHE A 48 44.47 14.34 -2.03
C PHE A 48 42.95 14.18 -2.01
N LEU A 49 42.23 14.76 -3.00
CA LEU A 49 40.77 14.64 -3.10
C LEU A 49 40.31 13.17 -3.18
N LYS A 50 41.02 12.36 -3.98
CA LYS A 50 40.75 10.92 -4.16
C LYS A 50 40.97 10.12 -2.87
N ASN A 51 41.94 10.51 -2.04
CA ASN A 51 42.22 9.83 -0.78
C ASN A 51 41.26 10.25 0.35
N ILE A 52 40.78 11.49 0.37
CA ILE A 52 39.85 11.96 1.42
C ILE A 52 38.38 11.63 1.14
N SER A 53 38.02 11.37 -0.11
CA SER A 53 36.64 11.23 -0.56
C SER A 53 36.47 10.12 -1.58
N ARG A 54 35.23 9.73 -1.87
CA ARG A 54 34.91 8.75 -2.93
C ARG A 54 34.83 9.38 -4.33
N ALA A 55 35.37 10.58 -4.52
CA ALA A 55 35.38 11.22 -5.83
C ALA A 55 36.33 10.48 -6.76
N ASP A 56 35.84 10.14 -7.95
CA ASP A 56 36.66 9.54 -9.00
C ASP A 56 37.26 10.65 -9.87
N VAL A 57 38.54 10.94 -9.62
CA VAL A 57 39.29 11.98 -10.33
C VAL A 57 40.53 11.36 -10.94
N ASP A 58 40.79 11.68 -12.20
CA ASP A 58 41.96 11.22 -12.93
C ASP A 58 43.23 11.91 -12.43
N VAL A 59 44.22 11.11 -12.04
CA VAL A 59 45.55 11.57 -11.63
C VAL A 59 46.55 11.11 -12.67
N GLN A 60 47.14 12.06 -13.38
CA GLN A 60 48.18 11.81 -14.38
C GLN A 60 49.36 12.78 -14.16
N PRO A 61 50.58 12.45 -14.61
CA PRO A 61 51.79 13.24 -14.31
C PRO A 61 51.93 14.51 -15.14
N TYR A 62 51.04 14.77 -16.11
CA TYR A 62 51.07 15.98 -16.93
C TYR A 62 50.12 17.05 -16.39
N ALA A 63 50.44 18.33 -16.64
CA ALA A 63 49.65 19.46 -16.15
C ALA A 63 48.24 19.50 -16.78
N PHE A 64 47.30 20.20 -16.11
CA PHE A 64 45.92 20.41 -16.56
C PHE A 64 45.09 19.14 -16.78
N THR A 65 45.37 18.10 -15.99
CA THR A 65 44.51 16.91 -15.85
C THR A 65 43.09 17.27 -15.46
N THR A 66 42.92 18.19 -14.51
CA THR A 66 41.62 18.72 -14.10
C THR A 66 41.33 20.04 -14.83
N LYS A 67 40.38 20.01 -15.78
CA LYS A 67 39.94 21.20 -16.54
C LYS A 67 38.68 21.85 -15.97
N SER A 68 38.03 21.19 -15.02
CA SER A 68 36.80 21.64 -14.35
C SER A 68 36.95 21.43 -12.84
N LEU A 69 36.12 22.14 -12.06
CA LEU A 69 36.01 21.90 -10.63
C LEU A 69 35.47 20.49 -10.38
N PHE A 70 36.17 19.70 -9.57
CA PHE A 70 35.69 18.41 -9.09
C PHE A 70 35.24 18.52 -7.64
N VAL A 71 34.18 17.81 -7.29
CA VAL A 71 33.60 17.84 -5.96
C VAL A 71 33.65 16.46 -5.33
N GLY A 72 34.27 16.37 -4.16
CA GLY A 72 34.20 15.23 -3.27
C GLY A 72 33.38 15.54 -2.02
N HIS A 73 32.70 14.52 -1.50
CA HIS A 73 32.02 14.61 -0.21
C HIS A 73 32.65 13.64 0.77
N PHE A 74 32.77 14.08 2.01
CA PHE A 74 33.20 13.25 3.12
C PHE A 74 32.49 13.66 4.40
N ASP A 75 32.43 12.75 5.35
CA ASP A 75 31.79 12.98 6.64
C ASP A 75 32.85 13.11 7.74
N TYR A 76 32.68 14.14 8.59
CA TYR A 76 33.55 14.39 9.73
C TYR A 76 32.73 14.98 10.89
N LYS A 77 32.91 14.43 12.11
CA LYS A 77 32.10 14.78 13.30
C LYS A 77 30.58 14.76 13.03
N MET A 78 30.11 13.73 12.31
CA MET A 78 28.69 13.58 11.90
C MET A 78 28.15 14.75 11.04
N LEU A 79 29.04 15.52 10.42
CA LEU A 79 28.70 16.60 9.51
C LEU A 79 29.26 16.29 8.12
N ARG A 80 28.48 16.61 7.10
CA ARG A 80 28.90 16.49 5.71
C ARG A 80 29.72 17.71 5.30
N PHE A 81 30.89 17.44 4.75
CA PHE A 81 31.78 18.43 4.15
C PHE A 81 31.85 18.23 2.64
N GLN A 82 32.18 19.31 1.96
CA GLN A 82 32.44 19.33 0.54
C GLN A 82 33.91 19.69 0.33
N ALA A 83 34.67 18.84 -0.36
CA ALA A 83 35.99 19.18 -0.85
C ALA A 83 35.89 19.50 -2.34
N ILE A 84 36.48 20.60 -2.77
CA ILE A 84 36.45 21.04 -4.16
C ILE A 84 37.88 21.13 -4.65
N ASP A 85 38.20 20.32 -5.64
CA ASP A 85 39.48 20.37 -6.33
C ASP A 85 39.40 21.36 -7.48
N THR A 86 40.36 22.28 -7.50
CA THR A 86 40.45 23.34 -8.51
C THR A 86 41.51 22.98 -9.54
N PRO A 87 41.29 23.31 -10.83
CA PRO A 87 42.36 23.35 -11.81
C PRO A 87 43.57 24.11 -11.30
N GLY A 88 44.78 23.64 -11.66
CA GLY A 88 46.02 24.30 -11.28
C GLY A 88 46.05 25.75 -11.73
N ILE A 89 46.42 26.65 -10.82
CA ILE A 89 46.52 28.09 -11.08
C ILE A 89 47.98 28.41 -11.39
N LEU A 90 48.22 29.21 -12.43
CA LEU A 90 49.53 29.77 -12.77
C LEU A 90 49.57 31.27 -12.44
N ASP A 91 50.77 31.80 -12.25
CA ASP A 91 51.00 33.20 -11.89
C ASP A 91 50.99 34.08 -13.14
N HIS A 92 49.78 34.38 -13.63
CA HIS A 92 49.53 35.32 -14.71
C HIS A 92 48.64 36.47 -14.19
N PRO A 93 48.70 37.68 -14.77
CA PRO A 93 47.73 38.73 -14.46
C PRO A 93 46.30 38.25 -14.71
N LEU A 94 45.34 38.68 -13.88
CA LEU A 94 43.92 38.26 -13.96
C LEU A 94 43.30 38.44 -15.36
N GLU A 95 43.77 39.41 -16.14
CA GLU A 95 43.27 39.73 -17.49
C GLU A 95 43.72 38.72 -18.55
N GLU A 96 44.83 38.04 -18.33
CA GLU A 96 45.44 37.08 -19.27
C GLU A 96 45.10 35.63 -18.93
N MET A 97 44.31 35.40 -17.88
CA MET A 97 44.01 34.07 -17.41
C MET A 97 43.02 33.33 -18.31
N ASN A 98 43.26 32.03 -18.45
CA ASN A 98 42.39 31.17 -19.23
C ASN A 98 41.02 30.98 -18.57
N THR A 99 40.02 30.56 -19.33
CA THR A 99 38.68 30.25 -18.81
C THR A 99 38.70 29.19 -17.70
N ILE A 100 39.66 28.26 -17.76
CA ILE A 100 39.87 27.22 -16.74
C ILE A 100 40.39 27.82 -15.42
N GLU A 101 41.37 28.72 -15.50
CA GLU A 101 41.95 29.39 -14.32
C GLU A 101 40.97 30.37 -13.69
N MET A 102 40.19 31.06 -14.54
CA MET A 102 39.10 31.92 -14.09
C MET A 102 38.01 31.16 -13.33
N GLN A 103 37.76 29.89 -13.64
CA GLN A 103 36.86 29.05 -12.83
C GLN A 103 37.42 28.82 -11.42
N SER A 104 38.72 28.53 -11.29
CA SER A 104 39.39 28.38 -9.99
C SER A 104 39.30 29.67 -9.17
N ILE A 105 39.55 30.83 -9.79
CA ILE A 105 39.44 32.14 -9.10
C ILE A 105 38.00 32.45 -8.72
N THR A 106 37.04 32.15 -9.59
CA THR A 106 35.63 32.35 -9.28
C THR A 106 35.21 31.53 -8.06
N ALA A 107 35.69 30.29 -7.95
CA ALA A 107 35.49 29.43 -6.80
C ALA A 107 36.17 30.01 -5.55
N VAL A 108 37.44 30.43 -5.66
CA VAL A 108 38.19 31.07 -4.56
C VAL A 108 37.51 32.35 -4.09
N ALA A 109 36.90 33.15 -4.97
CA ALA A 109 36.26 34.40 -4.59
C ALA A 109 34.89 34.17 -3.91
N HIS A 110 34.00 33.38 -4.52
CA HIS A 110 32.59 33.31 -4.13
C HIS A 110 32.28 32.23 -3.10
N LEU A 111 33.09 31.19 -2.99
CA LEU A 111 32.84 30.11 -2.04
C LEU A 111 33.29 30.50 -0.64
N ARG A 112 32.44 30.19 0.34
CA ARG A 112 32.69 30.47 1.75
C ARG A 112 33.40 29.25 2.38
N SER A 113 34.63 29.05 1.94
CA SER A 113 35.44 27.85 2.19
C SER A 113 36.67 28.13 3.05
N ALA A 114 37.21 27.07 3.65
CA ALA A 114 38.61 27.05 4.05
C ALA A 114 39.47 26.72 2.82
N ILE A 115 40.56 27.45 2.65
CA ILE A 115 41.46 27.32 1.50
C ILE A 115 42.64 26.46 1.91
N MET A 116 42.89 25.39 1.16
CA MET A 116 44.04 24.52 1.30
C MET A 116 44.95 24.76 0.10
N TYR A 117 46.02 25.50 0.31
CA TYR A 117 47.02 25.79 -0.69
C TYR A 117 48.11 24.71 -0.66
N PHE A 118 48.14 23.86 -1.68
CA PHE A 118 49.10 22.77 -1.80
C PHE A 118 50.41 23.24 -2.42
N MET A 119 51.51 22.93 -1.72
CA MET A 119 52.88 23.16 -2.17
C MET A 119 53.64 21.84 -2.25
N ASP A 120 54.57 21.76 -3.19
CA ASP A 120 55.51 20.65 -3.35
C ASP A 120 56.94 21.18 -3.20
N LEU A 121 57.61 20.82 -2.11
CA LEU A 121 58.99 21.25 -1.86
C LEU A 121 60.03 20.48 -2.67
N SER A 122 59.66 19.33 -3.24
CA SER A 122 60.59 18.48 -4.00
C SER A 122 60.88 18.98 -5.42
N GLU A 123 60.20 20.04 -5.86
CA GLU A 123 60.25 20.61 -7.22
C GLU A 123 59.87 19.64 -8.37
N GLN A 124 59.42 18.41 -8.04
CA GLN A 124 58.96 17.41 -9.00
C GLN A 124 57.72 17.85 -9.79
N CYS A 125 56.99 18.87 -9.32
CA CYS A 125 55.88 19.47 -10.04
C CYS A 125 56.31 20.27 -11.29
N GLY A 126 57.62 20.47 -11.50
CA GLY A 126 58.18 21.22 -12.65
C GLY A 126 58.28 22.72 -12.42
N TYR A 127 58.07 23.19 -11.19
CA TYR A 127 58.15 24.59 -10.79
C TYR A 127 58.98 24.72 -9.51
N SER A 128 59.76 25.79 -9.40
CA SER A 128 60.59 26.04 -8.22
C SER A 128 59.74 26.38 -6.99
N VAL A 129 60.30 26.14 -5.80
CA VAL A 129 59.62 26.52 -4.54
C VAL A 129 59.35 28.03 -4.50
N HIS A 130 60.26 28.84 -5.04
CA HIS A 130 60.11 30.30 -5.07
C HIS A 130 58.92 30.76 -5.92
N ALA A 131 58.67 30.11 -7.06
CA ALA A 131 57.50 30.41 -7.89
C ALA A 131 56.19 30.05 -7.17
N GLN A 132 56.18 28.92 -6.44
CA GLN A 132 55.05 28.53 -5.60
C GLN A 132 54.74 29.58 -4.52
N MET A 133 55.76 30.14 -3.90
CA MET A 133 55.58 31.19 -2.89
C MET A 133 55.11 32.51 -3.50
N ALA A 134 55.63 32.89 -4.68
CA ALA A 134 55.21 34.09 -5.40
C ALA A 134 53.72 34.03 -5.77
N LEU A 135 53.24 32.88 -6.27
CA LEU A 135 51.83 32.68 -6.56
C LEU A 135 50.97 32.81 -5.30
N PHE A 136 51.41 32.26 -4.16
CA PHE A 136 50.67 32.40 -2.91
C PHE A 136 50.53 33.87 -2.49
N GLU A 137 51.58 34.67 -2.64
CA GLU A 137 51.54 36.11 -2.38
C GLU A 137 50.63 36.86 -3.35
N SER A 138 50.62 36.50 -4.64
CA SER A 138 49.78 37.15 -5.65
C SER A 138 48.29 36.89 -5.44
N ILE A 139 47.91 35.68 -5.01
CA ILE A 139 46.51 35.32 -4.72
C ILE A 139 46.07 35.63 -3.29
N LYS A 140 47.00 35.97 -2.39
CA LYS A 140 46.72 36.31 -0.98
C LYS A 140 45.58 37.32 -0.78
N PRO A 141 45.43 38.39 -1.61
CA PRO A 141 44.32 39.33 -1.47
C PRO A 141 42.93 38.68 -1.63
N LEU A 142 42.82 37.59 -2.39
CA LEU A 142 41.57 36.85 -2.60
C LEU A 142 41.15 36.02 -1.38
N PHE A 143 42.06 35.83 -0.42
CA PHE A 143 41.85 35.03 0.79
C PHE A 143 41.32 35.85 1.96
N ALA A 144 40.96 37.12 1.75
CA ALA A 144 40.38 37.97 2.79
C ALA A 144 39.13 37.30 3.41
N ASN A 145 39.08 37.28 4.75
CA ASN A 145 38.02 36.64 5.55
C ASN A 145 37.87 35.13 5.33
N LYS A 146 38.94 34.43 4.95
CA LYS A 146 38.96 32.97 4.82
C LYS A 146 40.13 32.38 5.59
N LEU A 147 39.93 31.18 6.13
CA LEU A 147 41.00 30.39 6.72
C LEU A 147 41.90 29.83 5.63
N VAL A 148 43.20 29.99 5.78
CA VAL A 148 44.20 29.53 4.81
C VAL A 148 45.12 28.51 5.46
N PHE A 149 45.26 27.36 4.81
CA PHE A 149 46.18 26.30 5.20
C PHE A 149 47.21 26.13 4.09
N ILE A 150 48.49 26.32 4.41
CA ILE A 150 49.58 25.93 3.51
C ILE A 150 49.85 24.46 3.78
N VAL A 151 49.62 23.63 2.78
CA VAL A 151 49.73 22.18 2.86
C VAL A 151 50.92 21.73 2.05
N ILE A 152 51.97 21.28 2.71
CA ILE A 152 53.16 20.73 2.07
C ILE A 152 52.90 19.25 1.78
N ASN A 153 52.88 18.90 0.49
CA ASN A 153 52.74 17.54 0.01
C ASN A 153 54.11 16.93 -0.34
N LYS A 154 54.15 15.60 -0.47
CA LYS A 154 55.33 14.80 -0.81
C LYS A 154 56.46 14.85 0.24
N ILE A 155 56.09 14.87 1.52
CA ILE A 155 57.05 14.82 2.64
C ILE A 155 57.90 13.54 2.68
N ASP A 156 57.52 12.51 1.93
CA ASP A 156 58.29 11.29 1.71
C ASP A 156 59.59 11.54 0.91
N VAL A 157 59.61 12.60 0.08
CA VAL A 157 60.79 12.97 -0.72
C VAL A 157 61.58 14.06 -0.04
N MET A 158 60.93 15.14 0.40
CA MET A 158 61.59 16.28 1.00
C MET A 158 60.74 16.90 2.11
N LYS A 159 61.31 17.04 3.30
CA LYS A 159 60.63 17.66 4.44
C LYS A 159 60.94 19.16 4.51
N PRO A 160 60.11 19.96 5.20
CA PRO A 160 60.38 21.37 5.40
C PRO A 160 61.65 21.67 6.20
N GLU A 161 62.16 20.69 6.94
CA GLU A 161 63.40 20.77 7.73
C GLU A 161 64.66 20.63 6.86
N ASP A 162 64.54 19.99 5.69
CA ASP A 162 65.65 19.74 4.77
C ASP A 162 65.89 20.91 3.79
N LEU A 163 65.13 22.01 3.93
CA LEU A 163 65.16 23.16 3.04
C LEU A 163 66.26 24.15 3.41
N ASP A 164 66.77 24.89 2.42
CA ASP A 164 67.76 25.95 2.68
C ASP A 164 67.22 26.99 3.67
N ALA A 165 68.09 27.51 4.53
CA ALA A 165 67.72 28.47 5.57
C ALA A 165 67.04 29.74 5.01
N GLU A 166 67.42 30.18 3.80
CA GLU A 166 66.79 31.33 3.13
C GLU A 166 65.33 31.03 2.76
N THR A 167 65.08 29.88 2.14
CA THR A 167 63.75 29.45 1.71
C THR A 167 62.85 29.17 2.92
N GLN A 168 63.41 28.59 3.98
CA GLN A 168 62.72 28.36 5.24
C GLN A 168 62.31 29.69 5.91
N ALA A 169 63.19 30.71 5.88
CA ALA A 169 62.86 32.05 6.38
C ALA A 169 61.72 32.69 5.58
N LYS A 170 61.71 32.56 4.24
CA LYS A 170 60.58 33.01 3.41
C LYS A 170 59.30 32.27 3.77
N LEU A 171 59.36 30.96 4.01
CA LEU A 171 58.20 30.12 4.35
C LEU A 171 57.60 30.55 5.70
N GLN A 172 58.45 30.81 6.69
CA GLN A 172 58.04 31.38 7.98
C GLN A 172 57.46 32.80 7.81
N GLY A 173 58.00 33.60 6.90
CA GLY A 173 57.46 34.91 6.54
C GLY A 173 56.00 34.85 6.08
N LEU A 174 55.62 33.81 5.33
CA LEU A 174 54.23 33.59 4.91
C LEU A 174 53.30 33.29 6.10
N LEU A 175 53.78 32.53 7.09
CA LEU A 175 53.01 32.12 8.27
C LEU A 175 52.73 33.27 9.25
N ASN A 176 53.63 34.25 9.35
CA ASN A 176 53.51 35.38 10.29
C ASN A 176 52.28 36.27 10.05
N SER A 177 51.58 36.11 8.92
CA SER A 177 50.40 36.89 8.58
C SER A 177 49.09 36.48 9.31
N GLY A 178 49.19 35.70 10.38
CA GLY A 178 48.17 35.58 11.46
C GLY A 178 47.02 34.61 11.19
N ASN A 179 46.66 34.34 9.94
CA ASN A 179 45.56 33.43 9.55
C ASN A 179 46.02 32.23 8.71
N VAL A 180 47.32 31.96 8.68
CA VAL A 180 47.92 30.92 7.84
C VAL A 180 48.56 29.86 8.73
N GLU A 181 48.13 28.60 8.59
CA GLU A 181 48.67 27.46 9.32
C GLU A 181 49.40 26.51 8.35
N LEU A 182 50.58 26.02 8.76
CA LEU A 182 51.36 25.07 7.99
C LEU A 182 50.96 23.64 8.37
N LEU A 183 50.63 22.83 7.37
CA LEU A 183 50.31 21.42 7.53
C LEU A 183 51.16 20.58 6.56
N GLN A 184 51.51 19.37 6.98
CA GLN A 184 52.39 18.48 6.24
C GLN A 184 51.65 17.16 5.97
N LEU A 185 51.73 16.64 4.74
CA LEU A 185 51.18 15.33 4.38
C LEU A 185 51.93 14.67 3.24
N SER A 186 51.77 13.35 3.10
CA SER A 186 52.10 12.64 1.86
C SER A 186 50.88 11.87 1.35
N CYS A 187 50.51 12.15 0.10
CA CYS A 187 49.44 11.41 -0.56
C CYS A 187 49.86 9.99 -0.97
N THR A 188 51.16 9.73 -1.12
CA THR A 188 51.71 8.44 -1.57
C THR A 188 51.78 7.44 -0.42
N THR A 189 52.33 7.86 0.73
CA THR A 189 52.45 7.02 1.93
C THR A 189 51.20 7.07 2.81
N THR A 190 50.24 7.95 2.48
CA THR A 190 49.02 8.26 3.27
C THR A 190 49.30 8.83 4.67
N GLU A 191 50.53 9.25 4.93
CA GLU A 191 50.94 9.84 6.20
C GLU A 191 50.32 11.23 6.39
N ASN A 192 49.82 11.50 7.60
CA ASN A 192 49.19 12.76 8.03
C ASN A 192 47.98 13.25 7.24
N LEU A 193 47.49 12.48 6.26
CA LEU A 193 46.39 12.89 5.39
C LEU A 193 45.09 13.19 6.17
N MET A 194 44.72 12.31 7.10
CA MET A 194 43.56 12.53 7.98
C MET A 194 43.79 13.66 8.98
N ASN A 195 45.01 13.86 9.47
CA ASN A 195 45.34 14.90 10.43
C ASN A 195 45.14 16.29 9.81
N VAL A 196 45.64 16.49 8.59
CA VAL A 196 45.45 17.74 7.83
C VAL A 196 43.96 18.01 7.59
N ARG A 197 43.22 16.99 7.13
CA ARG A 197 41.77 17.10 6.92
C ARG A 197 41.04 17.51 8.19
N ASN A 198 41.36 16.85 9.32
CA ASN A 198 40.69 17.08 10.59
C ASN A 198 41.01 18.48 11.14
N ALA A 199 42.28 18.92 11.06
CA ALA A 199 42.70 20.26 11.48
C ALA A 199 41.97 21.36 10.69
N ALA A 200 41.92 21.23 9.36
CA ALA A 200 41.20 22.17 8.50
C ALA A 200 39.69 22.20 8.82
N CYS A 201 39.07 21.04 9.05
CA CYS A 201 37.66 20.96 9.42
C CYS A 201 37.37 21.58 10.79
N ASP A 202 38.22 21.34 11.79
CA ASP A 202 38.01 21.84 13.15
C ASP A 202 38.14 23.35 13.24
N ARG A 203 39.13 23.93 12.55
CA ARG A 203 39.26 25.38 12.42
C ARG A 203 38.07 25.99 11.70
N LEU A 204 37.63 25.40 10.60
CA LEU A 204 36.45 25.86 9.87
C LEU A 204 35.19 25.78 10.74
N LEU A 205 35.02 24.73 11.54
CA LEU A 205 33.92 24.62 12.48
C LEU A 205 33.99 25.66 13.59
N ALA A 206 35.17 25.93 14.14
CA ALA A 206 35.37 26.94 15.18
C ALA A 206 34.97 28.34 14.67
N GLU A 207 35.44 28.72 13.47
CA GLU A 207 35.08 30.01 12.85
C GLU A 207 33.57 30.08 12.56
N ARG A 208 32.99 29.05 11.94
CA ARG A 208 31.54 29.02 11.65
C ARG A 208 30.68 29.04 12.90
N ASN A 209 31.13 28.41 13.98
CA ASN A 209 30.44 28.47 15.27
C ASN A 209 30.56 29.87 15.88
N ALA A 210 31.72 30.52 15.80
CA ALA A 210 31.90 31.90 16.25
C ALA A 210 31.02 32.88 15.46
N GLU A 211 30.92 32.73 14.13
CA GLU A 211 29.99 33.50 13.29
C GLU A 211 28.53 33.29 13.71
N LYS A 212 28.13 32.04 13.98
CA LYS A 212 26.77 31.72 14.43
C LYS A 212 26.44 32.28 15.81
N LEU A 213 27.40 32.27 16.73
CA LEU A 213 27.25 32.89 18.04
C LEU A 213 27.07 34.40 17.89
N LYS A 214 27.96 35.07 17.14
CA LYS A 214 27.86 36.51 16.84
C LYS A 214 26.54 36.89 16.18
N ALA A 215 26.06 36.08 15.23
CA ALA A 215 24.80 36.33 14.53
C ALA A 215 23.55 36.05 15.38
N GLY A 216 23.66 35.20 16.41
CA GLY A 216 22.57 34.81 17.29
C GLY A 216 22.47 35.57 18.61
N THR A 217 23.46 36.42 18.93
CA THR A 217 23.51 37.26 20.12
C THR A 217 23.20 38.72 19.75
N ASN A 218 22.25 39.33 20.47
CA ASN A 218 22.03 40.77 20.35
C ASN A 218 23.14 41.56 21.05
N ALA A 219 23.21 42.88 20.83
CA ALA A 219 24.16 43.77 21.51
C ALA A 219 24.05 43.74 23.05
N SER A 220 22.90 43.30 23.58
CA SER A 220 22.66 43.08 25.02
C SER A 220 23.18 41.74 25.55
N GLY A 221 23.76 40.88 24.70
CA GLY A 221 24.22 39.53 25.08
C GLY A 221 23.12 38.48 25.20
N GLU A 222 21.85 38.86 24.98
CA GLU A 222 20.74 37.92 24.96
C GLU A 222 20.74 37.09 23.67
N VAL A 223 20.58 35.78 23.83
CA VAL A 223 20.52 34.83 22.72
C VAL A 223 19.11 34.84 22.14
N THR A 224 18.96 35.25 20.88
CA THR A 224 17.64 35.34 20.24
C THR A 224 17.55 34.51 18.95
N GLY A 225 16.32 34.24 18.52
CA GLY A 225 16.02 33.53 17.27
C GLY A 225 16.48 32.06 17.26
N ARG A 226 17.04 31.63 16.12
CA ARG A 226 17.39 30.22 15.85
C ARG A 226 18.40 29.64 16.83
N LEU A 227 19.28 30.45 17.40
CA LEU A 227 20.28 29.99 18.37
C LEU A 227 19.61 29.56 19.69
N GLY A 228 18.54 30.25 20.11
CA GLY A 228 17.75 29.85 21.30
C GLY A 228 17.09 28.48 21.13
N ASP A 229 16.58 28.16 19.94
CA ASP A 229 16.05 26.83 19.62
C ASP A 229 17.13 25.74 19.65
N VAL A 230 18.33 26.07 19.16
CA VAL A 230 19.48 25.16 19.21
C VAL A 230 19.95 24.94 20.65
N LEU A 231 20.01 25.99 21.47
CA LEU A 231 20.37 25.88 22.89
C LEU A 231 19.41 24.97 23.65
N ARG A 232 18.10 25.03 23.35
CA ARG A 232 17.11 24.10 23.92
C ARG A 232 17.38 22.64 23.59
N ARG A 233 17.98 22.35 22.43
CA ARG A 233 18.37 20.98 22.02
C ARG A 233 19.71 20.54 22.62
N ILE A 234 20.64 21.48 22.82
CA ILE A 234 21.95 21.22 23.43
C ILE A 234 21.81 21.01 24.94
N HIS A 235 20.82 21.66 25.57
CA HIS A 235 20.58 21.56 27.00
C HIS A 235 20.15 20.14 27.40
N VAL A 236 21.02 19.44 28.13
CA VAL A 236 20.72 18.13 28.71
C VAL A 236 20.04 18.33 30.07
N ALA A 237 18.80 17.85 30.20
CA ALA A 237 18.08 17.90 31.46
C ALA A 237 18.74 17.01 32.52
N GLN A 238 18.97 17.56 33.71
CA GLN A 238 19.49 16.83 34.85
C GLN A 238 18.34 16.45 35.79
N PRO A 239 18.20 15.18 36.20
CA PRO A 239 17.17 14.77 37.14
C PRO A 239 17.40 15.44 38.51
N MET A 240 16.36 16.02 39.09
CA MET A 240 16.38 16.47 40.48
C MET A 240 16.17 15.24 41.37
N GLY A 241 16.98 15.09 42.42
CA GLY A 241 17.18 13.85 43.18
C GLY A 241 15.93 13.04 43.55
N GLY A 242 16.10 11.72 43.66
CA GLY A 242 15.06 10.76 43.97
C GLY A 242 15.60 9.32 44.02
N VAL A 243 14.68 8.34 44.04
CA VAL A 243 14.97 6.89 44.08
C VAL A 243 15.92 6.49 42.94
N VAL A 244 16.99 5.77 43.27
CA VAL A 244 17.95 5.23 42.30
C VAL A 244 17.26 4.20 41.41
N ARG A 245 17.26 4.44 40.10
CA ARG A 245 16.76 3.49 39.09
C ARG A 245 17.93 3.00 38.27
N GLU A 246 18.40 1.79 38.56
CA GLU A 246 19.50 1.17 37.82
C GLU A 246 19.00 0.61 36.48
N PRO A 247 19.80 0.70 35.41
CA PRO A 247 19.48 0.01 34.16
C PRO A 247 19.64 -1.51 34.35
N TYR A 248 18.59 -2.27 34.06
CA TYR A 248 18.65 -3.73 34.07
C TYR A 248 19.05 -4.27 32.68
N ILE A 249 20.30 -4.70 32.55
CA ILE A 249 20.83 -5.35 31.34
C ILE A 249 21.07 -6.82 31.69
N PRO A 250 20.35 -7.79 31.07
CA PRO A 250 20.57 -9.21 31.33
C PRO A 250 21.98 -9.66 30.95
N ASP A 251 22.58 -10.57 31.73
CA ASP A 251 23.93 -11.12 31.49
C ASP A 251 24.05 -11.76 30.10
N ALA A 252 22.98 -12.38 29.61
CA ALA A 252 22.92 -12.96 28.27
C ALA A 252 23.16 -11.93 27.15
N ALA A 253 22.79 -10.66 27.35
CA ALA A 253 23.05 -9.59 26.40
C ALA A 253 24.48 -9.07 26.47
N LEU A 254 25.07 -9.01 27.68
CA LEU A 254 26.46 -8.61 27.90
C LEU A 254 27.45 -9.63 27.32
N ASN A 255 27.15 -10.92 27.49
CA ASN A 255 28.00 -12.02 27.00
C ASN A 255 27.75 -12.35 25.52
N LYS A 256 26.83 -11.66 24.84
CA LYS A 256 26.51 -11.92 23.45
C LYS A 256 27.67 -11.49 22.55
N MET A 257 28.24 -12.46 21.81
CA MET A 257 29.24 -12.16 20.78
C MET A 257 28.66 -11.23 19.71
N LYS A 258 29.45 -10.24 19.28
CA LYS A 258 29.05 -9.32 18.22
C LYS A 258 28.88 -10.10 16.92
N TYR A 259 27.74 -9.91 16.27
CA TYR A 259 27.48 -10.53 14.98
C TYR A 259 28.42 -9.96 13.91
N ASP A 260 29.15 -10.84 13.24
CA ASP A 260 29.90 -10.54 12.02
C ASP A 260 29.32 -11.36 10.87
N LYS A 261 29.16 -10.72 9.71
CA LYS A 261 28.63 -11.37 8.52
C LYS A 261 29.70 -12.24 7.87
N ASP A 262 30.97 -11.86 7.95
CA ASP A 262 32.03 -12.54 7.20
C ASP A 262 32.63 -13.75 7.96
N ASP A 263 32.16 -14.00 9.19
CA ASP A 263 32.55 -15.17 9.98
C ASP A 263 31.77 -16.44 9.59
N SER A 264 32.49 -17.51 9.29
CA SER A 264 31.95 -18.83 8.94
C SER A 264 31.16 -19.48 10.07
N ASN A 265 31.52 -19.22 11.33
CA ASN A 265 30.87 -19.81 12.51
C ASN A 265 29.78 -18.91 13.10
N ARG A 266 29.29 -17.92 12.34
CA ARG A 266 28.23 -17.02 12.80
C ARG A 266 26.94 -17.80 13.07
N PRO A 267 26.13 -17.39 14.08
CA PRO A 267 24.81 -17.98 14.27
C PRO A 267 23.94 -17.73 13.04
N LYS A 268 23.32 -18.80 12.52
CA LYS A 268 22.40 -18.70 11.39
C LYS A 268 21.22 -17.79 11.75
N LEU A 269 21.02 -16.74 10.97
CA LEU A 269 19.85 -15.89 11.09
C LEU A 269 18.68 -16.51 10.34
N MET A 270 17.44 -16.19 10.73
CA MET A 270 16.25 -16.66 9.98
C MET A 270 16.27 -16.24 8.52
N ARG A 271 16.93 -15.12 8.19
CA ARG A 271 17.14 -14.68 6.80
C ARG A 271 18.00 -15.67 5.99
N ASP A 272 19.02 -16.25 6.60
CA ASP A 272 19.87 -17.24 5.92
C ASP A 272 19.07 -18.53 5.67
N ILE A 273 18.25 -18.94 6.64
CA ILE A 273 17.34 -20.10 6.52
C ILE A 273 16.27 -19.86 5.44
N GLU A 274 15.74 -18.64 5.36
CA GLU A 274 14.81 -18.23 4.32
C GLU A 274 15.45 -18.32 2.93
N GLU A 275 16.68 -17.81 2.78
CA GLU A 275 17.43 -17.89 1.52
C GLU A 275 17.75 -19.35 1.12
N GLU A 276 18.06 -20.23 2.08
CA GLU A 276 18.26 -21.67 1.86
C GLU A 276 16.97 -22.39 1.40
N ASN A 277 15.80 -21.98 1.92
CA ASN A 277 14.52 -22.66 1.72
C ASN A 277 13.63 -22.05 0.61
N GLY A 278 14.23 -21.41 -0.39
CA GLY A 278 13.50 -20.90 -1.57
C GLY A 278 13.21 -19.40 -1.56
N GLY A 279 13.71 -18.67 -0.56
CA GLY A 279 13.72 -17.22 -0.52
C GLY A 279 12.37 -16.57 -0.17
N ALA A 280 12.38 -15.24 -0.24
CA ALA A 280 11.26 -14.41 0.14
C ALA A 280 10.02 -14.68 -0.72
N GLY A 281 8.93 -15.09 -0.07
CA GLY A 281 7.62 -15.34 -0.68
C GLY A 281 7.32 -16.81 -0.99
N VAL A 282 8.31 -17.71 -0.91
CA VAL A 282 8.08 -19.17 -0.98
C VAL A 282 8.23 -19.79 0.39
N PHE A 283 9.24 -19.37 1.16
CA PHE A 283 9.46 -19.87 2.51
C PHE A 283 8.31 -19.47 3.43
N ASN A 284 7.72 -20.46 4.11
CA ASN A 284 6.70 -20.25 5.13
C ASN A 284 7.32 -20.42 6.52
N ILE A 285 7.24 -19.37 7.33
CA ILE A 285 7.82 -19.37 8.68
C ILE A 285 6.86 -20.10 9.61
N ASN A 286 7.31 -21.20 10.24
CA ASN A 286 6.56 -21.77 11.35
C ASN A 286 6.71 -20.87 12.58
N LEU A 287 5.58 -20.36 13.09
CA LEU A 287 5.55 -19.51 14.29
C LEU A 287 5.69 -20.34 15.57
N HIS A 288 5.30 -21.62 15.52
CA HIS A 288 5.29 -22.51 16.67
C HIS A 288 6.70 -22.91 17.10
N ASP A 289 7.67 -23.04 16.17
CA ASP A 289 9.06 -23.46 16.41
C ASP A 289 9.76 -22.80 17.62
N LYS A 290 9.41 -21.55 17.95
CA LYS A 290 10.07 -20.76 19.01
C LYS A 290 9.30 -20.69 20.31
N TYR A 291 8.16 -21.36 20.43
CA TYR A 291 7.41 -21.40 21.68
C TYR A 291 8.16 -22.22 22.74
N LEU A 292 8.02 -21.80 24.00
CA LEU A 292 8.56 -22.48 25.16
C LEU A 292 7.38 -23.14 25.87
N LEU A 293 7.24 -24.45 25.68
CA LEU A 293 6.21 -25.28 26.30
C LEU A 293 6.88 -26.27 27.27
N GLU A 294 6.10 -26.89 28.14
CA GLU A 294 6.61 -27.94 29.04
C GLU A 294 7.12 -29.15 28.26
N ASN A 295 6.41 -29.50 27.18
CA ASN A 295 6.78 -30.57 26.25
C ASN A 295 6.90 -30.00 24.83
N ASP A 296 8.04 -30.25 24.19
CA ASP A 296 8.31 -29.78 22.82
C ASP A 296 7.48 -30.51 21.76
N GLU A 297 6.96 -31.70 22.06
CA GLU A 297 6.14 -32.50 21.14
C GLU A 297 4.79 -31.83 20.82
N TRP A 298 4.22 -31.09 21.78
CA TRP A 298 2.90 -30.45 21.64
C TRP A 298 2.95 -29.10 20.91
N LYS A 299 4.12 -28.71 20.41
CA LYS A 299 4.34 -27.41 19.78
C LYS A 299 3.53 -27.23 18.50
N ASP A 300 3.36 -28.31 17.73
CA ASP A 300 2.61 -28.31 16.47
C ASP A 300 1.12 -28.72 16.64
N ASP A 301 0.65 -28.90 17.88
CA ASP A 301 -0.73 -29.27 18.15
C ASP A 301 -1.71 -28.14 17.80
N LYS A 302 -2.86 -28.51 17.24
CA LYS A 302 -3.90 -27.57 16.84
C LYS A 302 -4.89 -27.37 17.98
N ILE A 303 -4.90 -26.18 18.57
CA ILE A 303 -5.85 -25.79 19.61
C ILE A 303 -7.23 -25.54 18.97
N PRO A 304 -8.30 -26.24 19.40
CA PRO A 304 -9.66 -25.95 18.94
C PRO A 304 -10.09 -24.56 19.41
N GLU A 305 -10.51 -23.68 18.50
CA GLU A 305 -10.94 -22.32 18.85
C GLU A 305 -12.42 -22.27 19.27
N THR A 306 -13.26 -23.10 18.65
CA THR A 306 -14.71 -23.10 18.84
C THR A 306 -15.24 -24.52 19.02
N PHE A 307 -16.23 -24.66 19.89
CA PHE A 307 -16.94 -25.91 20.15
C PHE A 307 -18.42 -25.60 20.40
N ASP A 308 -19.32 -26.19 19.62
CA ASP A 308 -20.79 -26.01 19.71
C ASP A 308 -21.26 -24.54 19.82
N GLY A 309 -20.64 -23.66 19.03
CA GLY A 309 -20.98 -22.23 19.00
C GLY A 309 -20.43 -21.40 20.16
N LYS A 310 -19.67 -22.02 21.07
CA LYS A 310 -18.93 -21.35 22.16
C LYS A 310 -17.44 -21.30 21.82
N ASN A 311 -16.73 -20.30 22.32
CA ASN A 311 -15.27 -20.24 22.19
C ASN A 311 -14.63 -21.07 23.29
N VAL A 312 -13.59 -21.84 22.95
CA VAL A 312 -12.88 -22.68 23.93
C VAL A 312 -12.06 -21.83 24.91
N TYR A 313 -11.49 -20.71 24.44
CA TYR A 313 -10.68 -19.81 25.27
C TYR A 313 -11.40 -19.24 26.49
N ASP A 314 -12.73 -19.09 26.41
CA ASP A 314 -13.53 -18.56 27.52
C ASP A 314 -13.62 -19.56 28.70
N TYR A 315 -13.28 -20.83 28.47
CA TYR A 315 -13.34 -21.91 29.44
C TYR A 315 -11.95 -22.41 29.87
N ILE A 316 -10.85 -21.80 29.40
CA ILE A 316 -9.49 -22.19 29.82
C ILE A 316 -9.21 -21.60 31.20
N ASP A 317 -9.15 -22.47 32.20
CA ASP A 317 -8.80 -22.15 33.59
C ASP A 317 -7.93 -23.29 34.15
N PRO A 318 -6.84 -23.03 34.88
CA PRO A 318 -6.05 -24.08 35.51
C PRO A 318 -6.85 -24.98 36.47
N GLU A 319 -8.00 -24.52 36.98
CA GLU A 319 -8.79 -25.21 38.01
C GLU A 319 -10.18 -25.67 37.51
N ILE A 320 -10.35 -25.92 36.19
CA ILE A 320 -11.65 -26.33 35.61
C ILE A 320 -12.25 -27.55 36.30
N ASP A 321 -11.45 -28.60 36.52
CA ASP A 321 -11.93 -29.87 37.07
C ASP A 321 -12.54 -29.72 38.46
N ALA A 322 -11.98 -28.83 39.28
CA ALA A 322 -12.50 -28.53 40.61
C ALA A 322 -13.86 -27.79 40.55
N LYS A 323 -14.00 -26.86 39.59
CA LYS A 323 -15.28 -26.15 39.37
C LYS A 323 -16.35 -27.07 38.80
N LEU A 324 -15.97 -27.98 37.91
CA LEU A 324 -16.86 -28.97 37.32
C LEU A 324 -17.37 -29.94 38.38
N ALA A 325 -16.49 -30.48 39.24
CA ALA A 325 -16.90 -31.33 40.35
C ALA A 325 -17.90 -30.63 41.30
N ALA A 326 -17.68 -29.36 41.63
CA ALA A 326 -18.62 -28.59 42.46
C ALA A 326 -19.98 -28.39 41.79
N LEU A 327 -20.02 -28.25 40.46
CA LEU A 327 -21.26 -28.10 39.69
C LEU A 327 -22.01 -29.43 39.60
N GLU A 328 -21.29 -30.54 39.37
CA GLU A 328 -21.88 -31.88 39.38
C GLU A 328 -22.47 -32.25 40.75
N GLU A 329 -21.82 -31.84 41.85
CA GLU A 329 -22.37 -31.99 43.21
C GLU A 329 -23.67 -31.16 43.40
N GLU A 330 -23.73 -29.96 42.82
CA GLU A 330 -24.94 -29.13 42.85
C GLU A 330 -26.07 -29.74 42.00
N GLU A 331 -25.77 -30.23 40.79
CA GLU A 331 -26.74 -30.92 39.93
C GLU A 331 -27.26 -32.20 40.59
N ALA A 332 -26.39 -33.03 41.18
CA ALA A 332 -26.81 -34.23 41.90
C ALA A 332 -27.72 -33.91 43.10
N ARG A 333 -27.48 -32.78 43.79
CA ARG A 333 -28.38 -32.30 44.84
C ARG A 333 -29.75 -31.90 44.27
N LEU A 334 -29.78 -31.17 43.15
CA LEU A 334 -31.02 -30.72 42.49
C LEU A 334 -31.84 -31.89 41.92
N GLU A 335 -31.17 -32.92 41.38
CA GLU A 335 -31.81 -34.17 40.95
C GLU A 335 -32.39 -34.94 42.14
N GLY A 336 -31.65 -35.02 43.26
CA GLY A 336 -32.16 -35.64 44.49
C GLY A 336 -33.37 -34.92 45.09
N GLU A 337 -33.52 -33.61 44.82
CA GLU A 337 -34.68 -32.79 45.19
C GLU A 337 -35.85 -32.92 44.19
N GLY A 338 -35.69 -33.64 43.08
CA GLY A 338 -36.72 -33.86 42.06
C GLY A 338 -36.98 -32.65 41.16
N TYR A 339 -36.04 -31.70 41.05
CA TYR A 339 -36.23 -30.47 40.26
C TYR A 339 -36.44 -30.73 38.75
N TYR A 340 -35.84 -31.81 38.23
CA TYR A 340 -35.93 -32.19 36.81
C TYR A 340 -37.02 -33.23 36.53
N ASP A 341 -37.77 -33.66 37.54
CA ASP A 341 -39.01 -34.42 37.31
C ASP A 341 -40.04 -33.45 36.71
N ASN A 342 -39.96 -33.29 35.40
CA ASN A 342 -41.09 -32.83 34.60
C ASN A 342 -42.12 -33.96 34.64
N ALA A 343 -42.80 -34.09 35.77
CA ALA A 343 -44.14 -34.64 35.78
C ALA A 343 -44.96 -33.72 34.88
N GLU A 344 -44.98 -34.02 33.58
CA GLU A 344 -46.24 -33.99 32.89
C GLU A 344 -47.16 -34.82 33.77
N GLU A 345 -47.93 -34.14 34.63
CA GLU A 345 -49.23 -34.67 34.99
C GLU A 345 -49.86 -35.01 33.64
N GLU A 346 -49.77 -36.29 33.25
CA GLU A 346 -50.88 -36.94 32.57
C GLU A 346 -52.06 -36.65 33.48
N ASP A 347 -52.66 -35.47 33.31
CA ASP A 347 -54.06 -35.25 33.61
C ASP A 347 -54.71 -36.49 33.02
N LEU A 348 -55.22 -37.39 33.88
CA LEU A 348 -56.09 -38.47 33.44
C LEU A 348 -57.25 -37.75 32.75
N ALA A 349 -57.11 -37.51 31.45
CA ALA A 349 -58.07 -36.79 30.67
C ALA A 349 -59.30 -37.69 30.64
N ASP A 350 -60.34 -37.28 31.36
CA ASP A 350 -61.62 -37.95 31.31
C ASP A 350 -62.02 -38.10 29.84
N ALA A 351 -62.64 -39.23 29.48
CA ALA A 351 -63.00 -39.53 28.08
C ALA A 351 -63.75 -38.39 27.39
N ASP A 352 -64.46 -37.56 28.16
CA ASP A 352 -65.16 -36.37 27.67
C ASP A 352 -64.22 -35.25 27.18
N GLU A 353 -63.03 -35.07 27.77
CA GLU A 353 -62.05 -34.05 27.37
C GLU A 353 -61.30 -34.42 26.09
N GLU A 354 -60.95 -35.70 25.93
CA GLU A 354 -60.42 -36.22 24.67
C GLU A 354 -61.44 -36.10 23.53
N ASP A 355 -62.70 -36.43 23.82
CA ASP A 355 -63.80 -36.34 22.85
C ASP A 355 -64.11 -34.87 22.48
N LEU A 356 -63.93 -33.94 23.43
CA LEU A 356 -64.02 -32.49 23.20
C LEU A 356 -62.86 -32.00 22.31
N ARG A 357 -61.62 -32.43 22.56
CA ARG A 357 -60.46 -32.10 21.72
C ARG A 357 -60.62 -32.63 20.31
N TYR A 358 -61.03 -33.89 20.16
CA TYR A 358 -61.26 -34.50 18.84
C TYR A 358 -62.37 -33.79 18.04
N LYS A 359 -63.50 -33.46 18.69
CA LYS A 359 -64.56 -32.65 18.06
C LYS A 359 -64.06 -31.25 17.69
N ALA A 360 -63.24 -30.62 18.54
CA ALA A 360 -62.69 -29.29 18.27
C ALA A 360 -61.74 -29.29 17.07
N GLU A 361 -60.92 -30.34 16.91
CA GLU A 361 -60.06 -30.53 15.74
C GLU A 361 -60.87 -30.71 14.45
N LEU A 362 -61.86 -31.61 14.45
CA LEU A 362 -62.78 -31.80 13.32
C LEU A 362 -63.48 -30.50 12.89
N ILE A 363 -63.90 -29.68 13.86
CA ILE A 363 -64.50 -28.36 13.58
C ILE A 363 -63.47 -27.41 12.95
N ARG A 364 -62.24 -27.39 13.44
CA ARG A 364 -61.15 -26.54 12.90
C ARG A 364 -60.81 -26.95 11.47
N GLU A 365 -60.67 -28.24 11.21
CA GLU A 365 -60.41 -28.77 9.86
C GLU A 365 -61.56 -28.43 8.90
N LYS A 366 -62.82 -28.67 9.30
CA LYS A 366 -63.99 -28.35 8.47
C LYS A 366 -64.08 -26.85 8.18
N ARG A 367 -63.77 -25.98 9.15
CA ARG A 367 -63.68 -24.52 8.95
C ARG A 367 -62.56 -24.15 7.98
N GLN A 368 -61.38 -24.77 8.07
CA GLN A 368 -60.29 -24.55 7.12
C GLN A 368 -60.66 -24.98 5.71
N LEU A 369 -61.29 -26.14 5.53
CA LEU A 369 -61.76 -26.60 4.22
C LEU A 369 -62.78 -25.63 3.60
N ILE A 370 -63.73 -25.11 4.39
CA ILE A 370 -64.69 -24.10 3.93
C ILE A 370 -63.98 -22.79 3.54
N MET A 371 -62.98 -22.35 4.30
CA MET A 371 -62.18 -21.17 3.96
C MET A 371 -61.39 -21.37 2.65
N ASN A 372 -60.80 -22.55 2.46
CA ASN A 372 -60.07 -22.89 1.24
C ASN A 372 -61.00 -22.98 0.03
N ASP A 373 -62.17 -23.63 0.13
CA ASP A 373 -63.17 -23.66 -0.95
C ASP A 373 -63.66 -22.25 -1.31
N ASN A 374 -63.91 -21.41 -0.31
CA ASN A 374 -64.29 -20.01 -0.54
C ASN A 374 -63.18 -19.18 -1.19
N LYS A 375 -61.92 -19.39 -0.83
CA LYS A 375 -60.78 -18.77 -1.51
C LYS A 375 -60.71 -19.21 -2.98
N MET A 376 -60.86 -20.50 -3.25
CA MET A 376 -60.88 -21.04 -4.62
C MET A 376 -62.06 -20.49 -5.43
N ARG A 377 -63.25 -20.37 -4.84
CA ARG A 377 -64.43 -19.75 -5.46
C ARG A 377 -64.27 -18.26 -5.76
N LYS A 378 -63.55 -17.53 -4.91
CA LYS A 378 -63.27 -16.08 -5.08
C LYS A 378 -62.01 -15.80 -5.91
N SER A 379 -61.21 -16.82 -6.23
CA SER A 379 -59.95 -16.72 -6.98
C SER A 379 -60.12 -16.38 -8.47
N LEU A 380 -61.32 -16.02 -8.94
CA LEU A 380 -61.54 -15.51 -10.29
C LEU A 380 -61.08 -14.04 -10.35
N LYS A 381 -59.76 -13.82 -10.49
CA LYS A 381 -59.20 -12.50 -10.78
C LYS A 381 -59.80 -12.02 -12.12
N ASN A 382 -60.74 -11.08 -12.03
CA ASN A 382 -61.34 -10.27 -13.09
C ASN A 382 -62.45 -10.91 -13.98
N ARG A 383 -63.32 -11.79 -13.44
CA ARG A 383 -64.60 -12.14 -14.10
C ARG A 383 -65.76 -12.12 -13.12
N ALA A 384 -66.93 -11.64 -13.56
CA ALA A 384 -68.16 -11.65 -12.75
C ALA A 384 -68.64 -13.10 -12.50
N VAL A 385 -69.08 -13.38 -11.27
CA VAL A 385 -69.65 -14.68 -10.89
C VAL A 385 -70.95 -14.90 -11.67
N ILE A 386 -71.08 -16.05 -12.34
CA ILE A 386 -72.30 -16.39 -13.08
C ILE A 386 -73.47 -16.51 -12.10
N PRO A 387 -74.59 -15.79 -12.30
CA PRO A 387 -75.74 -15.89 -11.42
C PRO A 387 -76.32 -17.30 -11.43
N ARG A 388 -76.64 -17.83 -10.24
CA ARG A 388 -77.13 -19.20 -10.05
C ARG A 388 -78.34 -19.55 -10.92
N ASN A 389 -79.21 -18.58 -11.18
CA ASN A 389 -80.45 -18.73 -11.94
C ASN A 389 -80.21 -19.16 -13.40
N LYS A 390 -79.01 -18.87 -13.95
CA LYS A 390 -78.63 -19.25 -15.33
C LYS A 390 -77.76 -20.51 -15.38
N LYS A 391 -77.40 -21.08 -14.22
CA LYS A 391 -76.54 -22.26 -14.12
C LYS A 391 -77.39 -23.47 -13.79
N ALA A 392 -77.35 -24.48 -14.66
CA ALA A 392 -77.93 -25.78 -14.34
C ALA A 392 -77.18 -26.40 -13.16
N VAL A 393 -77.92 -26.94 -12.19
CA VAL A 393 -77.36 -27.64 -11.02
C VAL A 393 -77.57 -29.13 -11.22
N ASP A 394 -76.51 -29.92 -11.08
CA ASP A 394 -76.59 -31.38 -11.11
C ASP A 394 -77.37 -31.88 -9.89
N LEU A 395 -78.37 -32.73 -10.12
CA LEU A 395 -79.22 -33.30 -9.05
C LEU A 395 -78.39 -34.03 -7.99
N GLU A 396 -77.40 -34.80 -8.43
CA GLU A 396 -76.56 -35.64 -7.58
C GLU A 396 -75.75 -34.82 -6.57
N LYS A 397 -75.16 -33.71 -7.01
CA LYS A 397 -74.42 -32.78 -6.13
C LYS A 397 -75.33 -32.11 -5.11
N MET A 398 -76.58 -31.81 -5.51
CA MET A 398 -77.57 -31.23 -4.59
C MET A 398 -78.02 -32.27 -3.54
N GLN A 399 -78.24 -33.52 -3.97
CA GLN A 399 -78.63 -34.63 -3.08
C GLN A 399 -77.54 -34.92 -2.04
N GLN A 400 -76.28 -35.06 -2.47
CA GLN A 400 -75.15 -35.29 -1.58
C GLN A 400 -74.98 -34.15 -0.56
N GLY A 401 -75.17 -32.90 -0.99
CA GLY A 401 -75.11 -31.74 -0.08
C GLY A 401 -76.20 -31.73 0.99
N LEU A 402 -77.43 -32.13 0.63
CA LEU A 402 -78.57 -32.19 1.57
C LEU A 402 -78.50 -33.40 2.50
N GLN A 403 -78.03 -34.55 2.01
CA GLN A 403 -77.77 -35.73 2.83
C GLN A 403 -76.66 -35.47 3.85
N ASN A 404 -75.56 -34.80 3.44
CA ASN A 404 -74.50 -34.36 4.35
C ASN A 404 -74.98 -33.33 5.40
N ALA A 405 -76.10 -32.66 5.13
CA ALA A 405 -76.76 -31.75 6.08
C ALA A 405 -77.89 -32.42 6.89
N GLY A 406 -78.20 -33.71 6.64
CA GLY A 406 -79.16 -34.51 7.39
C GLY A 406 -80.62 -34.44 6.91
N TYR A 407 -80.90 -33.96 5.70
CA TYR A 407 -82.26 -33.90 5.14
C TYR A 407 -82.58 -35.12 4.24
N ASP A 408 -83.83 -35.62 4.29
CA ASP A 408 -84.29 -36.68 3.39
C ASP A 408 -84.50 -36.15 1.95
N THR A 409 -84.02 -36.90 0.96
CA THR A 409 -83.92 -36.49 -0.45
C THR A 409 -84.82 -37.28 -1.39
N SER A 410 -85.58 -38.25 -0.85
CA SER A 410 -86.53 -39.12 -1.55
C SER A 410 -87.54 -38.32 -2.40
N ALA A 411 -88.23 -37.35 -1.80
CA ALA A 411 -89.25 -36.53 -2.46
C ALA A 411 -88.71 -35.62 -3.59
N ILE A 412 -87.45 -35.19 -3.51
CA ILE A 412 -86.81 -34.34 -4.53
C ILE A 412 -86.34 -35.20 -5.72
N ALA A 413 -85.86 -36.41 -5.46
CA ALA A 413 -85.43 -37.36 -6.49
C ALA A 413 -86.59 -37.74 -7.41
N GLU A 414 -87.77 -37.97 -6.84
CA GLU A 414 -88.98 -38.33 -7.60
C GLU A 414 -89.45 -37.20 -8.52
N ARG A 415 -89.48 -35.96 -8.01
CA ARG A 415 -89.85 -34.76 -8.78
C ARG A 415 -88.92 -34.52 -9.98
N ALA A 416 -87.63 -34.80 -9.85
CA ALA A 416 -86.67 -34.64 -10.94
C ALA A 416 -86.76 -35.75 -12.00
N ARG A 417 -87.04 -36.99 -11.58
CA ARG A 417 -87.26 -38.13 -12.50
C ARG A 417 -88.50 -37.95 -13.38
N SER A 418 -89.53 -37.22 -12.92
CA SER A 418 -90.69 -36.89 -13.74
C SER A 418 -90.43 -35.85 -14.84
N ALA A 419 -89.44 -34.97 -14.68
CA ALA A 419 -89.16 -33.88 -15.63
C ALA A 419 -88.27 -34.29 -16.83
N SER A 420 -87.55 -35.41 -16.75
CA SER A 420 -86.58 -35.86 -17.76
C SER A 420 -87.18 -36.69 -18.91
N ARG A 421 -88.49 -36.99 -18.90
CA ARG A 421 -89.19 -37.86 -19.86
C ARG A 421 -89.78 -37.15 -21.10
N HIS A 422 -89.34 -35.93 -21.45
CA HIS A 422 -89.75 -35.28 -22.72
C HIS A 422 -88.95 -35.82 -23.93
N PRO A 423 -89.59 -36.10 -25.09
CA PRO A 423 -88.94 -36.72 -26.25
C PRO A 423 -88.02 -35.74 -26.97
N ARG A 424 -86.75 -36.15 -27.17
CA ARG A 424 -85.69 -35.40 -27.84
C ARG A 424 -85.89 -35.35 -29.37
N GLY A 425 -85.72 -34.16 -29.96
CA GLY A 425 -85.42 -34.00 -31.38
C GLY A 425 -84.01 -34.51 -31.70
N ARG A 426 -83.93 -35.51 -32.57
CA ARG A 426 -82.71 -36.19 -33.05
C ARG A 426 -81.98 -35.26 -34.03
N SER A 427 -80.80 -34.73 -33.70
CA SER A 427 -79.98 -33.96 -34.66
C SER A 427 -79.14 -34.92 -35.52
N ARG A 428 -79.49 -35.00 -36.81
CA ARG A 428 -78.76 -35.70 -37.88
C ARG A 428 -77.39 -35.03 -38.11
N GLY A 429 -76.37 -35.84 -38.30
CA GLY A 429 -75.02 -35.39 -38.67
C GLY A 429 -75.01 -34.65 -40.01
N GLY A 430 -74.32 -33.52 -40.04
CA GLY A 430 -74.09 -32.69 -41.21
C GLY A 430 -72.60 -32.64 -41.54
N THR A 431 -72.29 -33.07 -42.74
CA THR A 431 -70.99 -33.28 -43.36
C THR A 431 -70.31 -31.98 -43.79
N ALA A 432 -69.07 -31.76 -43.33
CA ALA A 432 -68.06 -30.98 -44.02
C ALA A 432 -66.68 -31.57 -43.66
N GLY A 433 -66.07 -32.27 -44.62
CA GLY A 433 -64.77 -32.90 -44.45
C GLY A 433 -64.70 -34.32 -45.02
N ALA A 434 -65.25 -34.52 -46.22
CA ALA A 434 -64.94 -35.67 -47.06
C ALA A 434 -64.01 -35.18 -48.17
N GLU A 435 -62.78 -35.66 -48.18
CA GLU A 435 -62.02 -36.04 -49.37
C GLU A 435 -60.77 -36.83 -48.92
N ASP A 436 -61.02 -38.13 -48.84
CA ASP A 436 -60.21 -39.30 -49.21
C ASP A 436 -58.67 -39.28 -49.14
N GLY A 437 -58.11 -40.31 -48.50
CA GLY A 437 -56.67 -40.60 -48.51
C GLY A 437 -56.18 -41.47 -47.34
N ASP A 438 -56.58 -42.73 -47.36
CA ASP A 438 -55.98 -43.90 -46.69
C ASP A 438 -56.02 -44.11 -45.16
N ALA A 439 -56.35 -45.38 -44.88
CA ALA A 439 -56.56 -46.09 -43.63
C ALA A 439 -55.42 -46.07 -42.59
N MET A 440 -55.82 -46.45 -41.36
CA MET A 440 -55.05 -46.76 -40.14
C MET A 440 -54.71 -45.50 -39.32
N ASP A 441 -54.94 -45.42 -38.01
CA ASP A 441 -54.61 -46.46 -37.03
C ASP A 441 -55.38 -46.27 -35.71
N VAL A 442 -55.56 -47.38 -35.02
CA VAL A 442 -56.21 -47.53 -33.71
C VAL A 442 -55.26 -47.11 -32.60
N ASP A 443 -55.86 -46.64 -31.50
CA ASP A 443 -55.28 -46.15 -30.24
C ASP A 443 -53.96 -46.80 -29.79
N THR A 444 -53.00 -45.99 -29.28
CA THR A 444 -52.40 -46.15 -27.93
C THR A 444 -51.27 -45.14 -27.64
N SER A 445 -50.97 -45.03 -26.35
CA SER A 445 -50.14 -44.08 -25.61
C SER A 445 -48.69 -43.88 -26.08
N SER A 446 -48.38 -42.71 -26.66
CA SER A 446 -47.15 -41.93 -26.42
C SER A 446 -47.02 -40.73 -27.37
N GLN A 447 -47.64 -39.59 -27.05
CA GLN A 447 -47.32 -38.30 -27.69
C GLN A 447 -47.15 -37.21 -26.62
N PRO A 448 -46.06 -36.43 -26.64
CA PRO A 448 -45.83 -35.39 -25.65
C PRO A 448 -46.81 -34.22 -25.84
N PRO A 449 -47.24 -33.56 -24.75
CA PRO A 449 -48.24 -32.48 -24.75
C PRO A 449 -47.76 -31.16 -25.40
N ALA A 450 -46.66 -31.17 -26.13
CA ALA A 450 -46.04 -29.99 -26.72
C ALA A 450 -46.69 -29.54 -28.05
N GLU A 451 -47.20 -30.46 -28.89
CA GLU A 451 -47.86 -30.09 -30.14
C GLU A 451 -49.31 -29.62 -29.96
N ARG A 452 -49.99 -30.10 -28.91
CA ARG A 452 -51.35 -29.64 -28.57
C ARG A 452 -51.35 -28.22 -27.98
N LEU A 453 -50.27 -27.82 -27.29
CA LEU A 453 -50.12 -26.46 -26.76
C LEU A 453 -49.70 -25.43 -27.82
N ARG A 454 -48.97 -25.86 -28.86
CA ARG A 454 -48.55 -24.98 -29.97
C ARG A 454 -49.73 -24.50 -30.82
N ARG A 455 -50.83 -25.26 -30.88
CA ARG A 455 -52.08 -24.82 -31.54
C ARG A 455 -52.97 -23.92 -30.66
N SER A 456 -52.86 -23.98 -29.34
CA SER A 456 -53.80 -23.30 -28.41
C SER A 456 -53.26 -22.02 -27.76
N LEU A 457 -51.97 -21.70 -27.91
CA LEU A 457 -51.36 -20.44 -27.45
C LEU A 457 -51.34 -19.33 -28.51
N SER A 458 -51.94 -19.54 -29.69
CA SER A 458 -52.05 -18.53 -30.75
C SER A 458 -53.21 -17.54 -30.52
N VAL A 459 -53.28 -16.95 -29.32
CA VAL A 459 -54.10 -15.75 -29.07
C VAL A 459 -53.25 -14.70 -28.34
N ALA A 460 -52.34 -14.10 -29.09
CA ALA A 460 -52.04 -12.68 -29.04
C ALA A 460 -51.44 -12.31 -30.41
N ARG A 461 -52.31 -11.98 -31.36
CA ARG A 461 -51.90 -11.34 -32.60
C ARG A 461 -51.26 -10.00 -32.26
N ASN A 462 -49.94 -9.96 -32.09
CA ASN A 462 -49.21 -8.76 -32.43
C ASN A 462 -49.41 -8.54 -33.93
N ARG A 463 -49.87 -7.33 -34.28
CA ARG A 463 -50.18 -6.90 -35.64
C ARG A 463 -49.03 -7.30 -36.58
N SER A 464 -49.36 -7.87 -37.74
CA SER A 464 -48.44 -8.30 -38.81
C SER A 464 -47.62 -7.17 -39.47
N GLN A 465 -47.49 -6.02 -38.82
CA GLN A 465 -46.74 -4.84 -39.27
C GLN A 465 -45.81 -4.24 -38.20
N SER A 466 -45.60 -4.89 -37.06
CA SER A 466 -44.51 -4.48 -36.15
C SER A 466 -43.27 -5.32 -36.44
N THR A 467 -42.26 -4.75 -37.13
CA THR A 467 -40.98 -5.43 -37.29
C THR A 467 -40.25 -5.48 -35.95
N ASN A 468 -39.72 -6.65 -35.59
CA ASN A 468 -38.89 -6.81 -34.41
C ASN A 468 -37.50 -6.22 -34.72
N ARG A 469 -37.20 -5.04 -34.20
CA ARG A 469 -35.94 -4.32 -34.47
C ARG A 469 -34.66 -5.12 -34.20
N ARG A 470 -34.73 -6.18 -33.38
CA ARG A 470 -33.60 -7.09 -33.10
C ARG A 470 -33.34 -8.10 -34.22
N GLU A 471 -34.35 -8.40 -35.01
CA GLU A 471 -34.35 -9.52 -35.98
C GLU A 471 -34.47 -9.04 -37.42
N ASP A 472 -34.98 -7.81 -37.63
CA ASP A 472 -35.22 -7.20 -38.94
C ASP A 472 -33.96 -7.10 -39.82
N GLY A 473 -32.78 -6.97 -39.19
CA GLY A 473 -31.49 -6.82 -39.88
C GLY A 473 -30.73 -8.12 -40.15
N VAL A 474 -31.19 -9.28 -39.65
CA VAL A 474 -30.48 -10.56 -39.77
C VAL A 474 -31.45 -11.65 -40.20
N GLN A 475 -31.38 -12.04 -41.48
CA GLN A 475 -32.35 -12.96 -42.09
C GLN A 475 -32.07 -14.44 -41.76
N ASP A 476 -30.80 -14.83 -41.60
CA ASP A 476 -30.42 -16.21 -41.31
C ASP A 476 -30.53 -16.57 -39.82
N GLU A 477 -31.15 -17.71 -39.51
CA GLU A 477 -31.32 -18.20 -38.12
C GLU A 477 -29.98 -18.43 -37.41
N THR A 478 -28.98 -18.96 -38.12
CA THR A 478 -27.63 -19.19 -37.58
C THR A 478 -26.92 -17.88 -37.22
N ALA A 479 -27.13 -16.83 -38.02
CA ALA A 479 -26.58 -15.51 -37.75
C ALA A 479 -27.28 -14.82 -36.56
N ARG A 480 -28.59 -15.07 -36.38
CA ARG A 480 -29.35 -14.61 -35.20
C ARG A 480 -28.84 -15.27 -33.92
N GLU A 481 -28.65 -16.59 -33.93
CA GLU A 481 -28.09 -17.30 -32.78
C GLU A 481 -26.68 -16.81 -32.42
N LYS A 482 -25.84 -16.52 -33.43
CA LYS A 482 -24.49 -15.97 -33.22
C LYS A 482 -24.54 -14.56 -32.62
N ALA A 483 -25.45 -13.70 -33.09
CA ALA A 483 -25.65 -12.36 -32.55
C ALA A 483 -26.13 -12.40 -31.09
N GLU A 484 -27.06 -13.30 -30.76
CA GLU A 484 -27.54 -13.49 -29.39
C GLU A 484 -26.43 -14.01 -28.46
N ARG A 485 -25.61 -14.95 -28.95
CA ARG A 485 -24.45 -15.47 -28.21
C ARG A 485 -23.42 -14.37 -27.93
N LEU A 486 -23.13 -13.50 -28.91
CA LEU A 486 -22.24 -12.35 -28.74
C LEU A 486 -22.79 -11.33 -27.72
N ALA A 487 -24.10 -11.04 -27.76
CA ALA A 487 -24.74 -10.17 -26.78
C ALA A 487 -24.61 -10.71 -25.34
N LYS A 488 -24.87 -12.02 -25.15
CA LYS A 488 -24.69 -12.69 -23.85
C LYS A 488 -23.24 -12.67 -23.38
N LEU A 489 -22.27 -12.79 -24.31
CA LEU A 489 -20.84 -12.75 -23.99
C LEU A 489 -20.42 -11.34 -23.52
N ASN A 490 -20.89 -10.29 -24.20
CA ASN A 490 -20.63 -8.90 -23.80
C ASN A 490 -21.25 -8.55 -22.43
N GLN A 491 -22.40 -9.15 -22.08
CA GLN A 491 -23.05 -8.93 -20.79
C GLN A 491 -22.29 -9.55 -19.59
N LYS A 492 -21.43 -10.57 -19.81
CA LYS A 492 -20.67 -11.22 -18.73
C LYS A 492 -19.86 -10.23 -17.88
N LYS A 493 -19.26 -9.20 -18.50
CA LYS A 493 -18.47 -8.19 -17.78
C LYS A 493 -19.33 -7.38 -16.80
N MET A 494 -20.55 -7.02 -17.19
CA MET A 494 -21.47 -6.28 -16.33
C MET A 494 -22.06 -7.17 -15.24
N ASN A 495 -22.42 -8.41 -15.58
CA ASN A 495 -22.95 -9.38 -14.63
C ASN A 495 -21.92 -9.73 -13.55
N ARG A 496 -20.63 -9.83 -13.91
CA ARG A 496 -19.52 -9.99 -12.95
C ARG A 496 -19.43 -8.84 -11.95
N MET A 497 -19.81 -7.64 -12.38
CA MET A 497 -19.87 -6.45 -11.52
C MET A 497 -21.24 -6.24 -10.87
N ALA A 498 -22.14 -7.24 -10.95
CA ALA A 498 -23.50 -7.24 -10.42
C ALA A 498 -24.35 -6.00 -10.80
N ARG A 499 -24.16 -5.48 -12.02
CA ARG A 499 -24.94 -4.33 -12.51
C ARG A 499 -26.36 -4.75 -12.87
N GLN A 500 -27.33 -3.87 -12.60
CA GLN A 500 -28.74 -4.14 -12.90
C GLN A 500 -29.03 -4.17 -14.41
N GLY A 501 -28.20 -3.52 -15.23
CA GLY A 501 -28.28 -3.55 -16.69
C GLY A 501 -27.26 -2.62 -17.36
N GLU A 502 -27.37 -2.46 -18.68
CA GLU A 502 -26.46 -1.60 -19.48
C GLU A 502 -26.53 -0.11 -19.09
N ALA A 503 -27.70 0.32 -18.61
CA ALA A 503 -27.92 1.68 -18.16
C ALA A 503 -27.30 1.98 -16.77
N ASP A 504 -27.00 0.95 -15.99
CA ASP A 504 -26.44 1.11 -14.64
C ASP A 504 -24.94 1.42 -14.71
N ARG A 505 -24.65 2.70 -14.52
CA ARG A 505 -23.30 3.29 -14.52
C ARG A 505 -23.01 4.02 -13.21
N HIS A 506 -23.67 3.63 -12.12
CA HIS A 506 -23.43 4.24 -10.81
C HIS A 506 -21.98 4.03 -10.37
N GLN A 507 -21.29 5.12 -10.03
CA GLN A 507 -19.92 5.10 -9.52
C GLN A 507 -19.93 5.42 -8.03
N THR A 508 -19.41 4.51 -7.21
CA THR A 508 -19.25 4.75 -5.78
C THR A 508 -17.98 5.54 -5.51
N VAL A 509 -18.03 6.43 -4.52
CA VAL A 509 -16.85 7.16 -4.06
C VAL A 509 -15.99 6.22 -3.22
N SER A 510 -14.67 6.17 -3.47
CA SER A 510 -13.77 5.23 -2.79
C SER A 510 -13.76 5.37 -1.26
N LYS A 511 -13.86 6.59 -0.75
CA LYS A 511 -14.04 6.88 0.68
C LYS A 511 -14.95 8.10 0.84
N ALA A 512 -16.06 7.93 1.56
CA ALA A 512 -16.96 9.05 1.81
C ALA A 512 -16.33 10.00 2.85
N LYS A 513 -16.14 11.27 2.47
CA LYS A 513 -15.48 12.28 3.32
C LYS A 513 -16.09 12.37 4.72
N TRP A 514 -17.41 12.32 4.83
CA TRP A 514 -18.11 12.41 6.11
C TRP A 514 -17.90 11.18 7.00
N LEU A 515 -17.29 10.08 6.55
CA LEU A 515 -16.89 8.98 7.45
C LEU A 515 -15.49 9.22 8.02
N VAL A 516 -14.54 9.60 7.15
CA VAL A 516 -13.10 9.65 7.47
C VAL A 516 -12.59 11.03 7.90
N ALA A 517 -13.34 12.10 7.66
CA ALA A 517 -12.94 13.45 8.05
C ALA A 517 -13.67 13.91 9.33
N GLY A 518 -12.90 14.51 10.24
CA GLY A 518 -13.37 15.11 11.49
C GLY A 518 -13.32 14.15 12.69
N LYS A 519 -13.15 14.73 13.89
CA LYS A 519 -13.30 14.05 15.18
C LYS A 519 -14.66 14.41 15.78
N ARG A 520 -15.27 13.51 16.57
CA ARG A 520 -16.55 13.78 17.26
C ARG A 520 -16.27 14.54 18.58
N PRO A 521 -16.64 15.83 18.71
CA PRO A 521 -16.51 16.55 19.97
C PRO A 521 -17.66 16.19 20.93
N MET A 522 -17.53 16.53 22.22
CA MET A 522 -18.66 16.47 23.15
C MET A 522 -19.74 17.48 22.72
N GLY A 523 -20.96 17.01 22.46
CA GLY A 523 -22.07 17.82 21.96
C GLY A 523 -22.90 17.10 20.89
N SER A 524 -23.41 17.84 19.90
CA SER A 524 -24.23 17.29 18.82
C SER A 524 -23.43 16.36 17.90
N THR A 525 -23.90 15.12 17.76
CA THR A 525 -23.33 14.13 16.86
C THR A 525 -23.96 14.18 15.47
N ARG A 526 -23.16 13.90 14.42
CA ARG A 526 -23.60 13.85 13.01
C ARG A 526 -24.49 12.66 12.66
N SER A 527 -24.38 11.56 13.42
CA SER A 527 -25.23 10.38 13.30
C SER A 527 -25.90 10.14 14.64
N ARG A 528 -27.16 9.69 14.61
CA ARG A 528 -27.90 9.28 15.80
C ARG A 528 -27.24 8.08 16.47
#